data_AF-D2HYH3-F1
#
_entry.id   AF-D2HYH3-F1
#
_cell.length_a   1.000
_cell.length_b   1.000
_cell.length_c   1.000
_cell.angle_alpha   90.00
_cell.angle_beta   90.00
_cell.angle_gamma   90.00
#
_symmetry.space_group_name_H-M   'P 1'
#
loop_
_entity.id
_entity.type
_entity.pdbx_description
1 polymer ?
#
loop_
_entity_poly.entity_id
_entity_poly.type
_entity_poly.pdbx_seq_one_letter_code
_entity_poly.pdbx_strand_id
1 'polypeptide(L)'
;VVKVDGDQEDGSVLLTCESQDKDVRWFKDGKQITSFHKNKKKLNLGSSIKDPQGIYQCQGSSNISKPLQVYYRMCQNCIDLNAGTVSGFVLAEIISIFFLAVGVYFVAGQDGVRQSR
;
A
#
# COMPACT_ATOMS: atom_id res chain seq x y z
N VAL A 1 3.87 24.05 13.90
CA VAL A 1 3.34 23.48 12.62
C VAL A 1 3.43 21.97 12.69
N VAL A 2 2.58 21.21 11.98
CA VAL A 2 2.70 19.74 11.90
C VAL A 2 3.47 19.38 10.63
N LYS A 3 4.47 18.49 10.75
CA LYS A 3 5.25 17.95 9.63
C LYS A 3 5.22 16.43 9.64
N VAL A 4 5.34 15.82 8.46
CA VAL A 4 5.58 14.38 8.31
C VAL A 4 7.08 14.13 8.43
N ASP A 5 7.46 13.16 9.26
CA ASP A 5 8.83 12.67 9.41
C ASP A 5 9.08 11.65 8.28
N GLY A 6 9.95 11.99 7.32
CA GLY A 6 10.09 11.27 6.04
C GLY A 6 11.06 10.09 6.06
N ASP A 7 11.89 9.95 7.09
CA ASP A 7 13.03 9.02 7.12
C ASP A 7 12.77 7.74 7.94
N GLN A 8 11.57 7.17 7.83
CA GLN A 8 11.23 5.93 8.53
C GLN A 8 11.46 4.69 7.67
N GLU A 9 12.56 3.99 7.94
CA GLU A 9 12.92 2.71 7.29
C GLU A 9 11.88 1.60 7.51
N ASP A 10 11.10 1.67 8.59
CA ASP A 10 10.07 0.68 8.94
C ASP A 10 8.75 0.86 8.17
N GLY A 11 8.67 1.87 7.28
CA GLY A 11 7.47 2.19 6.52
C GLY A 11 6.31 2.70 7.37
N SER A 12 6.57 3.08 8.63
CA SER A 12 5.60 3.78 9.45
C SER A 12 5.49 5.26 9.07
N VAL A 13 4.38 5.89 9.47
CA VAL A 13 4.12 7.31 9.22
C VAL A 13 4.12 8.01 10.56
N LEU A 14 5.07 8.91 10.74
CA LEU A 14 5.24 9.66 11.98
C LEU A 14 5.04 11.15 11.72
N LEU A 15 4.19 11.77 12.53
CA LEU A 15 3.98 13.21 12.53
C LEU A 15 4.79 13.84 13.66
N THR A 16 5.37 15.00 13.38
CA THR A 16 6.10 15.81 14.36
C THR A 16 5.45 17.19 14.50
N CYS A 17 5.26 17.63 15.74
CA CYS A 17 4.76 18.96 16.06
C CYS A 17 5.93 19.92 16.36
N GLU A 18 6.12 20.93 15.51
CA GLU A 18 7.07 22.03 15.71
C GLU A 18 6.50 23.08 16.68
N SER A 19 6.22 22.67 17.92
CA SER A 19 5.97 23.60 19.03
C SER A 19 7.19 23.66 19.94
N GLN A 20 7.41 24.81 20.59
CA GLN A 20 8.42 24.94 21.65
C GLN A 20 8.00 24.14 22.90
N ASP A 21 6.69 23.98 23.12
CA ASP A 21 6.13 23.29 24.30
C ASP A 21 6.49 21.81 24.35
N LYS A 22 6.88 21.30 25.53
CA LYS A 22 7.22 19.88 25.73
C LYS A 22 5.99 18.97 25.74
N ASP A 23 4.84 19.48 26.16
CA ASP A 23 3.58 18.75 26.21
C ASP A 23 2.67 19.24 25.08
N VAL A 24 2.24 18.32 24.24
CA VAL A 24 1.44 18.61 23.05
C VAL A 24 0.26 17.65 23.01
N ARG A 25 -0.94 18.20 22.81
CA ARG A 25 -2.16 17.43 22.57
C ARG A 25 -2.38 17.26 21.08
N TRP A 26 -2.75 16.05 20.68
CA TRP A 26 -3.01 15.73 19.27
C TRP A 26 -4.50 15.68 19.00
N PHE A 27 -4.90 16.15 17.83
CA PHE A 27 -6.26 16.12 17.35
C PHE A 27 -6.30 15.48 15.97
N LYS A 28 -7.27 14.59 15.77
CA LYS A 28 -7.63 14.01 14.48
C LYS A 28 -9.09 14.37 14.20
N ASP A 29 -9.33 15.02 13.06
CA ASP A 29 -10.69 15.40 12.62
C ASP A 29 -11.48 16.17 13.70
N GLY A 30 -10.77 17.03 14.44
CA GLY A 30 -11.32 17.83 15.54
C GLY A 30 -11.46 17.11 16.89
N LYS A 31 -11.20 15.79 16.95
CA LYS A 31 -11.26 15.01 18.20
C LYS A 31 -9.88 14.81 18.80
N GLN A 32 -9.74 15.02 20.10
CA GLN A 32 -8.48 14.78 20.80
C GLN A 32 -8.16 13.28 20.79
N ILE A 33 -6.92 12.94 20.42
CA ILE A 33 -6.39 11.58 20.42
C ILE A 33 -5.21 11.48 21.39
N THR A 34 -5.00 10.29 21.96
CA THR A 34 -3.87 10.01 22.84
C THR A 34 -2.66 9.63 22.00
N SER A 35 -1.54 10.35 22.16
CA SER A 35 -0.24 9.88 21.69
C SER A 35 0.32 8.90 22.72
N PHE A 36 0.54 7.65 22.31
CA PHE A 36 1.17 6.61 23.13
C PHE A 36 2.72 6.69 23.11
N HIS A 37 3.28 7.71 22.45
CA HIS A 37 4.71 7.83 22.27
C HIS A 37 5.36 8.52 23.48
N LYS A 38 6.53 8.02 23.93
CA LYS A 38 7.31 8.62 25.04
C LYS A 38 7.59 10.11 24.82
N ASN A 39 7.79 10.49 23.55
CA ASN A 39 7.87 11.89 23.14
C ASN A 39 6.50 12.35 22.60
N LYS A 40 5.79 13.17 23.38
CA LYS A 40 4.47 13.72 23.04
C LYS A 40 4.46 14.63 21.81
N LYS A 41 5.62 15.14 21.38
CA LYS A 41 5.76 15.91 20.13
C LYS A 41 5.67 15.05 18.86
N LYS A 42 5.74 13.73 19.01
CA LYS A 42 5.67 12.78 17.91
C LYS A 42 4.36 11.97 18.02
N LEU A 43 3.72 11.73 16.89
CA LEU A 43 2.51 10.92 16.76
C LEU A 43 2.71 9.89 15.66
N ASN A 44 2.72 8.61 16.03
CA ASN A 44 2.85 7.51 15.09
C ASN A 44 1.44 7.11 14.58
N LEU A 45 1.23 7.17 13.27
CA LEU A 45 -0.02 6.77 12.61
C LEU A 45 -0.05 5.28 12.24
N GLY A 46 1.04 4.56 12.51
CA GLY A 46 1.24 3.17 12.12
C GLY A 46 1.86 3.05 10.74
N SER A 47 1.75 1.86 10.14
CA SER A 47 2.30 1.59 8.82
C SER A 47 1.57 2.39 7.72
N SER A 48 2.34 2.94 6.79
CA SER A 48 1.85 3.62 5.58
C SER A 48 0.92 2.73 4.73
N ILE A 49 1.11 1.41 4.77
CA ILE A 49 0.31 0.43 4.03
C ILE A 49 -1.13 0.30 4.53
N LYS A 50 -1.43 0.82 5.73
CA LYS A 50 -2.79 0.85 6.29
C LYS A 50 -3.58 2.08 5.85
N ASP A 51 -3.06 2.84 4.89
CA ASP A 51 -3.67 4.05 4.34
C ASP A 51 -4.11 5.03 5.45
N PRO A 52 -3.19 5.52 6.29
CA PRO A 52 -3.55 6.52 7.29
C PRO A 52 -4.06 7.80 6.60
N GLN A 53 -5.28 8.20 6.94
CA GLN A 53 -5.96 9.37 6.41
C GLN A 53 -6.62 10.18 7.52
N GLY A 54 -6.73 11.50 7.30
CA GLY A 54 -7.46 12.43 8.17
C GLY A 54 -6.77 13.79 8.30
N ILE A 55 -7.42 14.71 9.00
CA ILE A 55 -6.89 16.04 9.29
C ILE A 55 -6.28 16.03 10.69
N TYR A 56 -4.98 16.31 10.76
CA TYR A 56 -4.22 16.30 12.01
C TYR A 56 -3.84 17.71 12.44
N GLN A 57 -3.97 17.95 13.74
CA GLN A 57 -3.54 19.18 14.41
C GLN A 57 -2.83 18.84 15.70
N CYS A 58 -1.90 19.69 16.11
CA CYS A 58 -1.27 19.63 17.41
C CYS A 58 -1.52 20.93 18.17
N GLN A 59 -1.80 20.83 19.46
CA GLN A 59 -2.03 21.96 20.35
C GLN A 59 -0.94 21.97 21.42
N GLY A 60 -0.19 23.07 21.47
CA GLY A 60 0.73 23.38 22.55
C GLY A 60 0.02 23.99 23.76
N SER A 61 0.75 24.80 24.53
CA SER A 61 0.26 25.46 25.73
C SER A 61 -0.81 26.52 25.42
N SER A 62 -0.59 27.33 24.38
CA SER A 62 -1.49 28.45 24.02
C SER A 62 -2.01 28.43 22.58
N ASN A 63 -1.34 27.71 21.67
CA ASN A 63 -1.64 27.78 20.24
C ASN A 63 -1.94 26.40 19.64
N ILE A 64 -2.96 26.36 18.77
CA ILE A 64 -3.25 25.22 17.91
C ILE A 64 -2.54 25.39 16.57
N SER A 65 -1.98 24.32 16.04
CA SER A 65 -1.33 24.34 14.74
C SER A 65 -2.36 24.49 13.61
N LYS A 66 -1.89 24.97 12.45
CA LYS A 66 -2.65 24.81 11.19
C LYS A 66 -2.95 23.31 10.94
N PRO A 67 -4.11 22.99 10.36
CA PRO A 67 -4.45 21.63 9.96
C PRO A 67 -3.46 21.08 8.92
N LEU A 68 -3.07 19.81 9.08
CA LEU A 68 -2.38 19.03 8.08
C LEU A 68 -3.31 17.90 7.61
N GLN A 69 -3.68 17.90 6.33
CA GLN A 69 -4.41 16.79 5.74
C GLN A 69 -3.43 15.70 5.35
N VAL A 70 -3.53 14.55 6.00
CA VAL A 70 -2.76 13.35 5.67
C VAL A 70 -3.62 12.48 4.76
N TYR A 71 -3.07 12.11 3.60
CA TYR A 71 -3.74 11.26 2.64
C TYR A 71 -2.75 10.25 2.05
N TYR A 72 -2.65 9.08 2.67
CA TYR A 72 -1.92 7.94 2.14
C TYR A 72 -2.86 7.04 1.34
N ARG A 73 -2.37 6.60 0.17
CA ARG A 73 -2.96 5.55 -0.66
C ARG A 73 -1.84 4.65 -1.16
N MET A 74 -1.44 3.73 -0.30
CA MET A 74 -0.47 2.69 -0.60
C MET A 74 -1.21 1.48 -1.17
N CYS A 75 -0.63 0.87 -2.19
CA CYS A 75 -1.22 -0.31 -2.82
C CYS A 75 -0.33 -1.51 -2.56
N GLN A 76 -0.69 -2.34 -1.57
CA GLN A 76 0.09 -3.53 -1.21
C GLN A 76 0.11 -4.60 -2.32
N ASN A 77 -0.88 -4.58 -3.22
CA ASN A 77 -1.06 -5.58 -4.27
C ASN A 77 -1.15 -4.97 -5.67
N CYS A 78 -0.61 -3.76 -5.87
CA CYS A 78 -0.55 -3.20 -7.22
C CYS A 78 0.55 -3.91 -7.99
N ILE A 79 0.15 -4.71 -8.97
CA ILE A 79 1.06 -5.21 -10.00
C ILE A 79 1.32 -4.04 -10.94
N ASP A 80 2.59 -3.69 -11.10
CA ASP A 80 2.98 -2.72 -12.09
C ASP A 80 2.82 -3.36 -13.48
N LEU A 81 1.73 -2.99 -14.16
CA LEU A 81 1.38 -3.51 -15.47
C LEU A 81 2.22 -2.81 -16.54
N ASN A 82 3.48 -3.20 -16.63
CA ASN A 82 4.34 -2.81 -17.74
C ASN A 82 4.05 -3.68 -18.98
N ALA A 83 4.32 -3.13 -20.16
CA ALA A 83 4.22 -3.82 -21.43
C ALA A 83 4.96 -5.17 -21.43
N GLY A 84 6.10 -5.27 -20.73
CA GLY A 84 6.84 -6.52 -20.56
C GLY A 84 6.04 -7.60 -19.80
N THR A 85 5.43 -7.25 -18.67
CA THR A 85 4.61 -8.17 -17.86
C THR A 85 3.39 -8.67 -18.65
N VAL A 86 2.70 -7.74 -19.33
CA VAL A 86 1.54 -8.07 -20.17
C VAL A 86 1.95 -8.97 -21.34
N SER A 87 3.05 -8.64 -22.02
CA SER A 87 3.59 -9.47 -23.10
C SER A 87 3.98 -10.87 -22.61
N GLY A 88 4.54 -10.98 -21.41
CA GLY A 88 4.89 -12.25 -20.80
C GLY A 88 3.67 -13.15 -20.57
N PHE A 89 2.58 -12.59 -20.03
CA PHE A 89 1.33 -13.34 -19.85
C PHE A 89 0.74 -13.81 -21.17
N VAL A 90 0.71 -12.96 -22.19
CA VAL A 90 0.19 -13.34 -23.52
C VAL A 90 1.03 -14.46 -24.15
N LEU A 91 2.37 -14.37 -24.08
CA LEU A 91 3.25 -15.41 -24.64
C LEU A 91 3.10 -16.74 -23.90
N ALA A 92 3.02 -16.73 -22.57
CA ALA A 92 2.83 -17.93 -21.78
C ALA A 92 1.50 -18.63 -22.10
N GLU A 93 0.42 -17.87 -22.26
CA GLU A 93 -0.89 -18.40 -22.65
C GLU A 93 -0.87 -19.05 -24.03
N ILE A 94 -0.25 -18.39 -25.03
CA ILE A 94 -0.14 -18.94 -26.39
C ILE A 94 0.61 -20.28 -26.37
N ILE A 95 1.74 -20.34 -25.65
CA ILE A 95 2.55 -21.56 -25.54
C ILE A 95 1.75 -22.68 -24.84
N SER A 96 1.06 -22.35 -23.76
CA SER A 96 0.20 -23.29 -23.01
C SER A 96 -0.88 -23.90 -23.90
N ILE A 97 -1.64 -23.05 -24.60
CA ILE A 97 -2.70 -23.49 -25.52
C ILE A 97 -2.12 -24.35 -26.65
N PHE A 98 -0.96 -23.98 -27.20
CA PHE A 98 -0.31 -24.76 -28.24
C PHE A 98 0.04 -26.18 -27.76
N PHE A 99 0.64 -26.32 -26.58
CA PHE A 99 0.96 -27.64 -26.03
C PHE A 99 -0.31 -28.48 -25.77
N LEU A 100 -1.36 -27.87 -25.24
CA LEU A 100 -2.64 -28.56 -25.03
C LEU A 100 -3.25 -29.01 -26.37
N ALA A 101 -3.23 -28.15 -27.39
CA ALA A 101 -3.76 -28.46 -28.71
C ALA A 101 -2.99 -29.62 -29.37
N VAL A 102 -1.67 -29.60 -29.33
CA VAL A 102 -0.82 -30.68 -29.85
C VAL A 102 -1.05 -31.99 -29.09
N GLY A 103 -1.15 -31.93 -27.76
CA GLY A 103 -1.45 -33.09 -26.93
C GLY A 103 -2.78 -33.74 -27.31
N VAL A 104 -3.86 -32.95 -27.39
CA VAL A 104 -5.18 -33.43 -27.81
C VAL A 104 -5.16 -33.98 -29.22
N TYR A 105 -4.46 -33.31 -30.14
CA TYR A 105 -4.32 -33.76 -31.52
C TYR A 105 -3.68 -35.15 -31.60
N PHE A 106 -2.62 -35.41 -30.83
CA PHE A 106 -1.98 -36.73 -30.81
C PHE A 106 -2.84 -37.81 -30.16
N VAL A 107 -3.55 -37.49 -29.07
CA VAL A 107 -4.47 -38.44 -28.42
C VAL A 107 -5.59 -38.84 -29.38
N ALA A 108 -6.32 -37.86 -29.93
CA ALA A 108 -7.43 -38.13 -30.86
C ALA A 108 -6.96 -38.73 -32.19
N GLY A 109 -5.77 -38.38 -32.67
CA GLY A 109 -5.18 -38.94 -33.88
C GLY A 109 -4.79 -40.42 -33.76
N GLN A 110 -4.45 -40.89 -32.56
CA GLN A 110 -4.17 -42.31 -32.31
C GLN A 110 -5.44 -43.16 -32.22
N ASP A 111 -6.58 -42.57 -31.86
CA ASP A 111 -7.87 -43.28 -31.81
C ASP A 111 -8.40 -43.66 -33.21
N GLY A 112 -8.00 -42.94 -34.26
CA GLY A 112 -8.37 -43.25 -35.65
C GLY A 112 -7.67 -44.46 -36.28
N VAL A 113 -6.55 -44.93 -35.71
CA VAL A 113 -5.77 -46.07 -36.27
C VAL A 113 -6.23 -47.42 -35.70
N ARG A 114 -7.00 -47.44 -34.60
CA ARG A 114 -7.47 -48.66 -33.92
C ARG A 114 -8.89 -49.11 -34.25
N GLN A 115 -9.50 -48.62 -35.34
CA GLN A 115 -10.85 -49.00 -35.75
C GLN A 115 -10.93 -49.85 -37.03
N SER A 116 -9.97 -50.76 -37.22
CA SER A 116 -10.10 -51.84 -38.21
C SER A 116 -9.81 -53.20 -37.58
N ARG A 117 -10.75 -53.68 -36.75
CA ARG A 117 -11.13 -55.10 -36.67
C ARG A 117 -12.44 -55.27 -35.90
#